data_AF-A0A3R7SXT1-F1
#
_entry.id   AF-A0A3R7SXT1-F1
#
_cell.length_a   1.000
_cell.length_b   1.000
_cell.length_c   1.000
_cell.angle_alpha   90.00
_cell.angle_beta   90.00
_cell.angle_gamma   90.00
#
_symmetry.space_group_name_H-M   'P 1'
#
loop_
_entity.id
_entity.type
_entity.pdbx_description
1 polymer ?
#
loop_
_entity_poly.entity_id
_entity_poly.type
_entity_poly.pdbx_seq_one_letter_code
_entity_poly.pdbx_strand_id
1 'polypeptide(L)'
;MSEPFILFGEQHTQALTYSFSIIAVLCVIGNFLSSKVQDVFTKLIGISLLVFEATKPFIYIYGFDKPWETYLPLHMCNFSAVLIGLFLLQKKKNQMFFELPFYWGIGGATMALLTPDLTEAWPDIEFFMFFYGHGQIILGIFFALAVLKYRPYLQNFWKMAVITILLLLPILIVNLVIGGEANYWYLMNTPEGESLMDLMPAPPYHMLGVVPLALVVFFITYVPFLIWDKTKKA
;
A
#
# COMPACT_ATOMS: atom_id res chain seq x y z
N MET A 1 -14.28 -4.86 -24.86
CA MET A 1 -13.84 -6.00 -24.04
C MET A 1 -12.49 -5.62 -23.48
N SER A 2 -12.23 -5.90 -22.21
CA SER A 2 -10.88 -5.79 -21.64
C SER A 2 -9.96 -6.79 -22.33
N GLU A 3 -8.67 -6.45 -22.35
CA GLU A 3 -7.62 -7.35 -22.78
C GLU A 3 -6.98 -8.00 -21.54
N PRO A 4 -6.42 -9.21 -21.63
CA PRO A 4 -5.74 -9.83 -20.51
C PRO A 4 -4.57 -8.96 -20.03
N PHE A 5 -4.38 -8.90 -18.72
CA PHE A 5 -3.26 -8.16 -18.14
C PHE A 5 -1.92 -8.81 -18.53
N ILE A 6 -0.98 -8.00 -19.02
CA ILE A 6 0.38 -8.44 -19.37
C ILE A 6 1.37 -7.72 -18.47
N LEU A 7 2.10 -8.51 -17.67
CA LEU A 7 3.13 -7.99 -16.78
C LEU A 7 4.22 -7.28 -17.59
N PHE A 8 4.40 -6.00 -17.30
CA PHE A 8 5.31 -5.07 -17.99
C PHE A 8 5.00 -4.88 -19.49
N GLY A 9 3.77 -5.18 -19.91
CA GLY A 9 3.23 -4.77 -21.19
C GLY A 9 3.01 -3.25 -21.30
N GLU A 10 2.50 -2.80 -22.44
CA GLU A 10 2.30 -1.37 -22.72
C GLU A 10 1.39 -0.70 -21.67
N GLN A 11 0.22 -1.26 -21.38
CA GLN A 11 -0.70 -0.64 -20.42
C GLN A 11 -0.13 -0.63 -18.99
N HIS A 12 0.57 -1.70 -18.58
CA HIS A 12 1.19 -1.77 -17.26
C HIS A 12 2.27 -0.68 -17.09
N THR A 13 3.18 -0.59 -18.07
CA THR A 13 4.29 0.38 -18.04
C THR A 13 3.80 1.83 -18.11
N GLN A 14 2.74 2.10 -18.89
CA GLN A 14 2.07 3.39 -18.91
C GLN A 14 1.45 3.73 -17.55
N ALA A 15 0.70 2.79 -16.94
CA ALA A 15 0.07 3.01 -15.64
C ALA A 15 1.11 3.30 -14.54
N LEU A 16 2.21 2.54 -14.48
CA LEU A 16 3.33 2.82 -13.57
C LEU A 16 3.91 4.21 -13.81
N THR A 17 4.21 4.54 -15.08
CA THR A 17 4.82 5.82 -15.46
C THR A 17 3.94 6.99 -15.03
N TYR A 18 2.63 6.91 -15.32
CA TYR A 18 1.69 7.96 -14.94
C TYR A 18 1.52 8.07 -13.44
N SER A 19 1.32 6.97 -12.72
CA SER A 19 1.16 6.99 -11.27
C SER A 19 2.37 7.63 -10.58
N PHE A 20 3.60 7.17 -10.88
CA PHE A 20 4.79 7.74 -10.25
C PHE A 20 5.10 9.17 -10.70
N SER A 21 4.85 9.52 -11.96
CA SER A 21 5.04 10.89 -12.46
C SER A 21 4.07 11.87 -11.78
N ILE A 22 2.79 11.50 -11.66
CA ILE A 22 1.78 12.32 -10.97
C ILE A 22 2.18 12.52 -9.50
N ILE A 23 2.58 11.45 -8.81
CA ILE A 23 3.01 11.53 -7.41
C ILE A 23 4.22 12.46 -7.27
N ALA A 24 5.23 12.31 -8.11
CA ALA A 24 6.42 13.15 -8.10
C ALA A 24 6.08 14.63 -8.35
N VAL A 25 5.28 14.92 -9.39
CA VAL A 25 4.86 16.28 -9.73
C VAL A 25 4.08 16.92 -8.58
N LEU A 26 3.10 16.21 -8.00
CA LEU A 26 2.32 16.72 -6.88
C LEU A 26 3.18 17.01 -5.64
N CYS A 27 4.16 16.14 -5.35
CA CYS A 27 5.08 16.36 -4.22
C CYS A 27 6.04 17.52 -4.48
N VAL A 28 6.55 17.67 -5.71
CA VAL A 28 7.42 18.79 -6.10
C VAL A 28 6.64 20.11 -6.00
N ILE A 29 5.47 20.21 -6.64
CA ILE A 29 4.62 21.40 -6.57
C ILE A 29 4.28 21.70 -5.11
N GLY A 30 3.88 20.69 -4.32
CA GLY A 30 3.54 20.83 -2.91
C GLY A 30 4.61 21.54 -2.07
N ASN A 31 5.89 21.34 -2.39
CA ASN A 31 7.01 22.01 -1.69
C ASN A 31 7.09 23.52 -1.94
N PHE A 32 6.52 24.01 -3.04
CA PHE A 32 6.50 25.44 -3.38
C PHE A 32 5.20 26.14 -2.97
N LEU A 33 4.20 25.40 -2.46
CA LEU A 33 2.93 25.95 -2.01
C LEU A 33 3.05 26.57 -0.61
N SER A 34 2.19 27.56 -0.33
CA SER A 34 2.09 28.11 1.02
C SER A 34 1.55 27.07 2.02
N SER A 35 1.86 27.25 3.31
CA SER A 35 1.43 26.32 4.37
C SER A 35 -0.09 26.10 4.41
N LYS A 36 -0.89 27.16 4.14
CA LYS A 36 -2.34 27.07 4.07
C LYS A 36 -2.81 26.18 2.92
N VAL A 37 -2.16 26.28 1.75
CA VAL A 37 -2.49 25.45 0.59
C VAL A 37 -2.02 24.01 0.81
N GLN A 38 -0.83 23.80 1.38
CA GLN A 38 -0.36 22.45 1.76
C GLN A 38 -1.34 21.75 2.71
N ASP A 39 -1.91 22.46 3.69
CA ASP A 39 -2.92 21.91 4.61
C ASP A 39 -4.21 21.49 3.88
N VAL A 40 -4.65 22.27 2.88
CA VAL A 40 -5.80 21.90 2.04
C VAL A 40 -5.51 20.63 1.25
N PHE A 41 -4.37 20.57 0.54
CA PHE A 41 -3.99 19.37 -0.23
C PHE A 41 -3.81 18.14 0.66
N THR A 42 -3.20 18.31 1.84
CA THR A 42 -3.08 17.26 2.86
C THR A 42 -4.44 16.67 3.20
N LYS A 43 -5.43 17.53 3.46
CA LYS A 43 -6.79 17.08 3.79
C LYS A 43 -7.49 16.44 2.61
N LEU A 44 -7.33 16.98 1.40
CA LEU A 44 -7.92 16.41 0.19
C LEU A 44 -7.39 15.00 -0.09
N ILE A 45 -6.08 14.79 0.02
CA ILE A 45 -5.46 13.46 -0.14
C ILE A 45 -6.00 12.51 0.94
N GLY A 46 -6.02 12.95 2.20
CA GLY A 46 -6.52 12.13 3.32
C GLY A 46 -8.00 11.76 3.19
N ILE A 47 -8.86 12.72 2.84
CA ILE A 47 -10.30 12.47 2.59
C ILE A 47 -10.47 11.54 1.39
N SER A 48 -9.75 11.77 0.30
CA SER A 48 -9.87 10.97 -0.90
C SER A 48 -9.50 9.50 -0.65
N LEU A 49 -8.42 9.24 0.10
CA LEU A 49 -8.05 7.89 0.54
C LEU A 49 -9.16 7.21 1.35
N LEU A 50 -9.70 7.91 2.35
CA LEU A 50 -10.72 7.33 3.23
C LEU A 50 -12.05 7.11 2.52
N VAL A 51 -12.45 8.04 1.65
CA VAL A 51 -13.66 7.91 0.84
C VAL A 51 -13.50 6.76 -0.14
N PHE A 52 -12.39 6.70 -0.87
CA PHE A 52 -12.13 5.61 -1.80
C PHE A 52 -12.14 4.27 -1.08
N GLU A 53 -11.49 4.19 0.09
CA GLU A 53 -11.42 2.92 0.80
C GLU A 53 -12.75 2.49 1.45
N ALA A 54 -13.59 3.46 1.82
CA ALA A 54 -14.93 3.19 2.29
C ALA A 54 -15.89 2.76 1.16
N THR A 55 -15.71 3.25 -0.06
CA THR A 55 -16.62 2.95 -1.18
C THR A 55 -16.20 1.76 -2.02
N LYS A 56 -14.89 1.49 -2.14
CA LYS A 56 -14.33 0.45 -3.01
C LYS A 56 -14.98 -0.94 -2.83
N PRO A 57 -15.15 -1.48 -1.60
CA PRO A 57 -15.81 -2.78 -1.42
C PRO A 57 -17.23 -2.81 -2.00
N PHE A 58 -18.01 -1.74 -1.80
CA PHE A 58 -19.38 -1.67 -2.29
C PHE A 58 -19.45 -1.62 -3.81
N ILE A 59 -18.51 -0.91 -4.45
CA ILE A 59 -18.46 -0.85 -5.90
C ILE A 59 -18.15 -2.24 -6.47
N TYR A 60 -17.17 -2.96 -5.93
CA TYR A 60 -16.87 -4.31 -6.41
C TYR A 60 -18.02 -5.30 -6.16
N ILE A 61 -18.53 -5.34 -4.93
CA ILE A 61 -19.51 -6.36 -4.52
C ILE A 61 -20.87 -6.12 -5.20
N TYR A 62 -21.37 -4.88 -5.20
CA TYR A 62 -22.72 -4.57 -5.69
C TYR A 62 -22.74 -3.97 -7.10
N GLY A 63 -21.63 -3.38 -7.55
CA GLY A 63 -21.53 -2.80 -8.89
C GLY A 63 -20.98 -3.76 -9.94
N PHE A 64 -20.18 -4.75 -9.54
CA PHE A 64 -19.51 -5.71 -10.43
C PHE A 64 -19.66 -7.17 -10.00
N ASP A 65 -20.61 -7.45 -9.09
CA ASP A 65 -20.98 -8.80 -8.63
C ASP A 65 -19.78 -9.65 -8.14
N LYS A 66 -18.80 -9.00 -7.52
CA LYS A 66 -17.60 -9.68 -6.99
C LYS A 66 -17.90 -10.38 -5.65
N PRO A 67 -17.23 -11.51 -5.36
CA PRO A 67 -17.44 -12.27 -4.12
C PRO A 67 -17.10 -11.43 -2.88
N TRP A 68 -18.05 -11.21 -1.98
CA TRP A 68 -17.84 -10.32 -0.84
C TRP A 68 -16.71 -10.77 0.08
N GLU A 69 -16.46 -12.08 0.15
CA GLU A 69 -15.44 -12.70 1.00
C GLU A 69 -13.99 -12.28 0.67
N THR A 70 -13.70 -11.83 -0.57
CA THR A 70 -12.36 -11.38 -0.99
C THR A 70 -12.22 -9.86 -1.06
N TYR A 71 -13.32 -9.11 -1.04
CA TYR A 71 -13.34 -7.66 -1.27
C TYR A 71 -13.57 -6.81 -0.02
N LEU A 72 -13.58 -7.38 1.20
CA LEU A 72 -13.59 -6.59 2.43
C LEU A 72 -12.25 -5.84 2.60
N PRO A 73 -12.24 -4.66 3.25
CA PRO A 73 -11.05 -3.83 3.37
C PRO A 73 -10.10 -4.33 4.47
N LEU A 74 -9.64 -5.58 4.35
CA LEU A 74 -8.84 -6.28 5.36
C LEU A 74 -7.41 -6.62 4.88
N HIS A 75 -7.06 -6.29 3.64
CA HIS A 75 -5.67 -6.37 3.18
C HIS A 75 -4.79 -5.29 3.81
N MET A 76 -3.49 -5.56 3.83
CA MET A 76 -2.48 -4.64 4.36
C MET A 76 -2.50 -3.27 3.65
N CYS A 77 -2.79 -3.23 2.35
CA CYS A 77 -2.95 -1.99 1.60
C CYS A 77 -4.17 -1.18 2.07
N ASN A 78 -5.28 -1.83 2.43
CA ASN A 78 -6.45 -1.14 2.99
C ASN A 78 -6.10 -0.49 4.33
N PHE A 79 -5.42 -1.22 5.21
CA PHE A 79 -4.98 -0.64 6.49
C PHE A 79 -3.99 0.50 6.26
N SER A 80 -3.10 0.38 5.28
CA SER A 80 -2.18 1.45 4.91
C SER A 80 -2.92 2.70 4.45
N ALA A 81 -3.92 2.55 3.58
CA ALA A 81 -4.77 3.64 3.08
C ALA A 81 -5.51 4.35 4.22
N VAL A 82 -6.12 3.58 5.13
CA VAL A 82 -6.84 4.13 6.28
C VAL A 82 -5.88 4.86 7.23
N LEU A 83 -4.76 4.24 7.60
CA LEU A 83 -3.81 4.83 8.54
C LEU A 83 -3.18 6.12 7.98
N ILE A 84 -2.74 6.13 6.72
CA ILE A 84 -2.16 7.34 6.12
C ILE A 84 -3.24 8.41 5.89
N GLY A 85 -4.46 8.03 5.50
CA GLY A 85 -5.60 8.94 5.42
C GLY A 85 -5.88 9.62 6.76
N LEU A 86 -5.99 8.85 7.83
CA LEU A 86 -6.17 9.37 9.19
C LEU A 86 -4.98 10.24 9.64
N PHE A 87 -3.75 9.82 9.36
CA PHE A 87 -2.56 10.62 9.65
C PHE A 87 -2.63 12.01 9.02
N LEU A 88 -3.04 12.10 7.75
CA LEU A 88 -3.16 13.36 7.03
C LEU A 88 -4.28 14.26 7.61
N LEU A 89 -5.37 13.69 8.15
CA LEU A 89 -6.48 14.45 8.72
C LEU A 89 -6.32 14.81 10.21
N GLN A 90 -5.49 14.08 10.94
CA GLN A 90 -5.27 14.34 12.36
C GLN A 90 -4.57 15.69 12.59
N LYS A 91 -5.07 16.45 13.58
CA LYS A 91 -4.38 17.67 14.07
C LYS A 91 -3.08 17.31 14.80
N LYS A 92 -3.12 16.29 15.66
CA LYS A 92 -1.95 15.74 16.35
C LYS A 92 -1.45 14.54 15.55
N LYS A 93 -0.37 14.74 14.79
CA LYS A 93 0.20 13.73 13.90
C LYS A 93 0.79 12.58 14.73
N ASN A 94 0.15 11.41 14.69
CA ASN A 94 0.64 10.21 15.36
C ASN A 94 1.68 9.52 14.46
N GLN A 95 2.92 9.40 14.95
CA GLN A 95 4.03 8.80 14.21
C GLN A 95 3.72 7.37 13.71
N MET A 96 2.97 6.57 14.48
CA MET A 96 2.61 5.21 14.08
C MET A 96 1.72 5.18 12.84
N PHE A 97 0.82 6.16 12.68
CA PHE A 97 -0.11 6.23 11.55
C PHE A 97 0.59 6.65 10.26
N PHE A 98 1.83 7.14 10.37
CA PHE A 98 2.73 7.37 9.25
C PHE A 98 3.68 6.19 9.03
N GLU A 99 4.31 5.67 10.08
CA GLU A 99 5.36 4.65 9.95
C GLU A 99 4.83 3.28 9.51
N LEU A 100 3.66 2.84 9.98
CA LEU A 100 3.06 1.59 9.51
C LEU A 100 2.79 1.65 8.00
N PRO A 101 2.04 2.65 7.46
CA PRO A 101 1.91 2.82 6.02
C PRO A 101 3.22 3.07 5.29
N PHE A 102 4.21 3.72 5.92
CA PHE A 102 5.51 3.89 5.28
C PHE A 102 6.15 2.53 4.95
N TYR A 103 6.21 1.61 5.92
CA TYR A 103 6.78 0.29 5.69
C TYR A 103 5.87 -0.58 4.80
N TRP A 104 4.59 -0.65 5.11
CA TRP A 104 3.60 -1.44 4.37
C TRP A 104 3.36 -0.93 2.95
N GLY A 105 3.25 0.38 2.77
CA GLY A 105 2.95 1.03 1.51
C GLY A 105 4.17 1.18 0.61
N ILE A 106 5.31 1.69 1.10
CA ILE A 106 6.49 1.81 0.22
C ILE A 106 7.03 0.43 -0.16
N GLY A 107 7.03 -0.54 0.76
CA GLY A 107 7.38 -1.92 0.43
C GLY A 107 6.28 -2.62 -0.35
N GLY A 108 5.15 -2.88 0.33
CA GLY A 108 4.06 -3.70 -0.19
C GLY A 108 3.26 -3.06 -1.33
N ALA A 109 2.85 -1.79 -1.25
CA ALA A 109 2.07 -1.17 -2.33
C ALA A 109 2.91 -0.94 -3.59
N THR A 110 4.21 -0.63 -3.46
CA THR A 110 5.11 -0.58 -4.62
C THR A 110 5.27 -1.96 -5.26
N MET A 111 5.45 -3.01 -4.46
CA MET A 111 5.48 -4.39 -4.98
C MET A 111 4.17 -4.77 -5.65
N ALA A 112 3.03 -4.44 -5.06
CA ALA A 112 1.71 -4.67 -5.65
C ALA A 112 1.55 -3.95 -7.00
N LEU A 113 2.08 -2.73 -7.13
CA LEU A 113 2.10 -2.03 -8.42
C LEU A 113 3.03 -2.70 -9.43
N LEU A 114 4.19 -3.21 -9.02
CA LEU A 114 5.16 -3.85 -9.92
C LEU A 114 4.77 -5.26 -10.36
N THR A 115 4.06 -6.00 -9.50
CA THR A 115 3.56 -7.35 -9.74
C THR A 115 2.10 -7.41 -9.30
N PRO A 116 1.19 -6.80 -10.07
CA PRO A 116 -0.21 -6.71 -9.70
C PRO A 116 -0.92 -8.05 -9.88
N ASP A 117 -1.83 -8.32 -8.96
CA ASP A 117 -2.73 -9.48 -8.97
C ASP A 117 -3.99 -9.12 -9.78
N LEU A 118 -3.79 -8.83 -11.07
CA LEU A 118 -4.84 -8.43 -12.01
C LEU A 118 -4.93 -9.44 -13.15
N THR A 119 -6.15 -9.83 -13.50
CA THR A 119 -6.43 -10.72 -14.64
C THR A 119 -6.63 -9.94 -15.94
N GLU A 120 -7.26 -8.77 -15.86
CA GLU A 120 -7.65 -7.94 -16.99
C GLU A 120 -6.98 -6.56 -16.93
N ALA A 121 -6.66 -6.02 -18.12
CA ALA A 121 -6.11 -4.69 -18.31
C ALA A 121 -7.25 -3.65 -18.53
N TRP A 122 -6.88 -2.37 -18.71
CA TRP A 122 -7.86 -1.32 -19.03
C TRP A 122 -8.67 -1.70 -20.29
N PRO A 123 -10.01 -1.49 -20.31
CA PRO A 123 -10.82 -0.69 -19.40
C PRO A 123 -11.49 -1.44 -18.24
N ASP A 124 -10.91 -2.54 -17.76
CA ASP A 124 -11.42 -3.19 -16.55
C ASP A 124 -11.35 -2.27 -15.32
N ILE A 125 -12.39 -2.35 -14.48
CA ILE A 125 -12.52 -1.46 -13.32
C ILE A 125 -11.49 -1.79 -12.23
N GLU A 126 -11.13 -3.07 -12.06
CA GLU A 126 -10.14 -3.50 -11.08
C GLU A 126 -8.79 -2.91 -11.45
N PHE A 127 -8.43 -2.91 -12.73
CA PHE A 127 -7.21 -2.25 -13.20
C PHE A 127 -7.17 -0.79 -12.71
N PHE A 128 -8.21 0.00 -13.00
CA PHE A 128 -8.24 1.41 -12.59
C PHE A 128 -8.18 1.58 -11.07
N MET A 129 -9.06 0.89 -10.34
CA MET A 129 -9.15 1.00 -8.89
C MET A 129 -7.89 0.51 -8.19
N PHE A 130 -7.21 -0.48 -8.75
CA PHE A 130 -5.95 -1.01 -8.24
C PHE A 130 -4.83 0.03 -8.34
N PHE A 131 -4.58 0.58 -9.54
CA PHE A 131 -3.54 1.61 -9.73
C PHE A 131 -3.87 2.90 -8.99
N TYR A 132 -5.14 3.32 -8.98
CA TYR A 132 -5.58 4.49 -8.23
C TYR A 132 -5.37 4.28 -6.72
N GLY A 133 -5.89 3.19 -6.15
CA GLY A 133 -5.81 2.92 -4.71
C GLY A 133 -4.37 2.82 -4.19
N HIS A 134 -3.53 2.01 -4.85
CA HIS A 134 -2.13 1.88 -4.46
C HIS A 134 -1.34 3.18 -4.72
N GLY A 135 -1.62 3.87 -5.82
CA GLY A 135 -1.05 5.19 -6.11
C GLY A 135 -1.38 6.23 -5.05
N GLN A 136 -2.61 6.25 -4.52
CA GLN A 136 -3.00 7.17 -3.44
C GLN A 136 -2.27 6.88 -2.12
N ILE A 137 -2.05 5.61 -1.78
CA ILE A 137 -1.27 5.23 -0.59
C ILE A 137 0.14 5.80 -0.69
N ILE A 138 0.79 5.56 -1.84
CA ILE A 138 2.14 6.06 -2.12
C ILE A 138 2.15 7.59 -2.10
N LEU A 139 1.17 8.25 -2.74
CA LEU A 139 1.01 9.71 -2.70
C LEU A 139 0.92 10.22 -1.27
N GLY A 140 0.06 9.63 -0.43
CA GLY A 140 -0.11 10.05 0.96
C GLY A 140 1.18 9.96 1.77
N ILE A 141 1.94 8.86 1.59
CA ILE A 141 3.23 8.66 2.26
C ILE A 141 4.26 9.67 1.76
N PHE A 142 4.41 9.83 0.45
CA PHE A 142 5.38 10.76 -0.12
C PHE A 142 5.02 12.22 0.14
N PHE A 143 3.74 12.57 0.22
CA PHE A 143 3.32 13.92 0.59
C PHE A 143 3.67 14.20 2.06
N ALA A 144 3.41 13.24 2.95
CA ALA A 144 3.85 13.34 4.35
C ALA A 144 5.38 13.46 4.48
N LEU A 145 6.12 12.69 3.67
CA LEU A 145 7.58 12.66 3.67
C LEU A 145 8.19 13.93 3.08
N ALA A 146 7.86 14.23 1.83
CA ALA A 146 8.51 15.26 1.02
C ALA A 146 7.94 16.66 1.27
N VAL A 147 6.65 16.80 1.56
CA VAL A 147 6.00 18.11 1.75
C VAL A 147 5.88 18.44 3.24
N LEU A 148 5.30 17.54 4.04
CA LEU A 148 5.09 17.75 5.48
C LEU A 148 6.34 17.48 6.34
N LYS A 149 7.42 16.98 5.73
CA LYS A 149 8.73 16.71 6.36
C LYS A 149 8.69 15.70 7.50
N TYR A 150 7.73 14.77 7.48
CA TYR A 150 7.76 13.58 8.34
C TYR A 150 8.77 12.57 7.81
N ARG A 151 9.24 11.66 8.66
CA ARG A 151 10.19 10.62 8.29
C ARG A 151 10.12 9.44 9.26
N PRO A 152 10.49 8.23 8.84
CA PRO A 152 10.60 7.08 9.73
C PRO A 152 11.83 7.20 10.65
N TYR A 153 11.79 6.51 11.78
CA TYR A 153 12.91 6.39 12.71
C TYR A 153 13.29 4.92 12.96
N LEU A 154 14.60 4.62 12.96
CA LEU A 154 15.11 3.25 13.16
C LEU A 154 14.63 2.63 14.49
N GLN A 155 14.54 3.43 15.55
CA GLN A 155 14.09 2.96 16.87
C GLN A 155 12.66 2.37 16.83
N ASN A 156 11.84 2.79 15.86
CA ASN A 156 10.48 2.32 15.70
C ASN A 156 10.39 1.13 14.74
N PHE A 157 11.45 0.78 14.00
CA PHE A 157 11.47 -0.34 13.05
C PHE A 157 10.99 -1.64 13.70
N TRP A 158 11.61 -2.04 14.82
CA TRP A 158 11.23 -3.27 15.53
C TRP A 158 9.81 -3.23 16.05
N LYS A 159 9.33 -2.06 16.49
CA LYS A 159 7.95 -1.88 16.90
C LYS A 159 6.98 -2.12 15.74
N MET A 160 7.25 -1.57 14.56
CA MET A 160 6.41 -1.78 13.36
C MET A 160 6.47 -3.22 12.87
N ALA A 161 7.65 -3.84 12.89
CA ALA A 161 7.83 -5.25 12.56
C ALA A 161 7.01 -6.17 13.49
N VAL A 162 7.11 -5.96 14.81
CA VAL A 162 6.36 -6.73 15.80
C VAL A 162 4.86 -6.53 15.64
N ILE A 163 4.38 -5.30 15.45
CA ILE A 163 2.95 -5.04 15.17
C ILE A 163 2.50 -5.81 13.92
N THR A 164 3.29 -5.79 12.84
CA THR A 164 2.97 -6.49 11.59
C THR A 164 2.87 -8.01 11.80
N ILE A 165 3.83 -8.60 12.52
CA ILE A 165 3.83 -10.04 12.83
C ILE A 165 2.65 -10.41 13.72
N LEU A 166 2.36 -9.61 14.75
CA LEU A 166 1.23 -9.85 15.64
C LEU A 166 -0.12 -9.75 14.91
N LEU A 167 -0.23 -8.92 13.87
CA LEU A 167 -1.43 -8.81 13.04
C LEU A 167 -1.68 -10.02 12.13
N LEU A 168 -0.67 -10.88 11.88
CA LEU A 168 -0.87 -12.11 11.11
C LEU A 168 -1.89 -13.03 11.80
N LEU A 169 -1.87 -13.11 13.13
CA LEU A 169 -2.77 -13.98 13.90
C LEU A 169 -4.25 -13.59 13.76
N PRO A 170 -4.68 -12.35 14.05
CA PRO A 170 -6.08 -11.98 13.87
C PRO A 170 -6.51 -12.05 12.40
N ILE A 171 -5.63 -11.74 11.43
CA ILE A 171 -5.97 -11.87 10.01
C ILE A 171 -6.15 -13.34 9.61
N LEU A 172 -5.33 -14.25 10.14
CA LEU A 172 -5.52 -15.68 9.94
C LEU A 172 -6.87 -16.15 10.50
N ILE A 173 -7.23 -15.71 11.71
CA ILE A 173 -8.53 -16.02 12.30
C ILE A 173 -9.66 -15.51 11.40
N VAL A 174 -9.54 -14.29 10.87
CA VAL A 174 -10.54 -13.71 9.97
C VAL A 174 -10.68 -14.54 8.68
N ASN A 175 -9.57 -14.94 8.04
CA ASN A 175 -9.61 -15.83 6.88
C ASN A 175 -10.34 -17.15 7.19
N LEU A 176 -10.05 -17.78 8.34
CA LEU A 176 -10.69 -19.03 8.74
C LEU A 176 -12.18 -18.87 9.07
N VAL A 177 -12.57 -17.73 9.66
CA VAL A 177 -13.97 -17.45 10.05
C VAL A 177 -14.83 -17.09 8.83
N ILE A 178 -14.30 -16.29 7.90
CA ILE A 178 -14.99 -15.96 6.64
C ILE A 178 -15.09 -17.22 5.77
N GLY A 179 -14.00 -17.99 5.68
CA GLY A 179 -13.92 -19.18 4.84
C GLY A 179 -14.05 -18.85 3.35
N GLY A 180 -14.45 -19.84 2.55
CA GLY A 180 -14.60 -19.67 1.10
C GLY A 180 -13.28 -19.30 0.43
N GLU A 181 -13.30 -18.22 -0.35
CA GLU A 181 -12.15 -17.71 -1.10
C GLU A 181 -11.32 -16.68 -0.31
N ALA A 182 -11.63 -16.41 0.96
CA ALA A 182 -10.94 -15.41 1.76
C ALA A 182 -9.43 -15.70 1.87
N ASN A 183 -8.62 -14.75 1.37
CA ASN A 183 -7.16 -14.85 1.35
C ASN A 183 -6.48 -13.51 1.71
N TYR A 184 -6.94 -12.88 2.78
CA TYR A 184 -6.38 -11.63 3.27
C TYR A 184 -4.92 -11.80 3.67
N TRP A 185 -4.10 -10.84 3.26
CA TRP A 185 -2.64 -10.85 3.43
C TRP A 185 -1.96 -12.06 2.80
N TYR A 186 -2.64 -12.76 1.89
CA TYR A 186 -2.16 -13.97 1.24
C TYR A 186 -1.71 -15.03 2.25
N LEU A 187 -2.43 -15.18 3.38
CA LEU A 187 -2.07 -16.16 4.41
C LEU A 187 -2.48 -17.59 4.04
N MET A 188 -3.52 -17.74 3.21
CA MET A 188 -4.08 -19.04 2.86
C MET A 188 -3.44 -19.59 1.59
N ASN A 189 -3.27 -18.74 0.57
CA ASN A 189 -2.64 -19.08 -0.72
C ASN A 189 -1.77 -17.91 -1.22
N THR A 190 -0.86 -18.19 -2.15
CA THR A 190 -0.14 -17.14 -2.91
C THR A 190 -1.12 -16.38 -3.82
N PRO A 191 -0.77 -15.16 -4.28
CA PRO A 191 -1.53 -14.45 -5.31
C PRO A 191 -1.70 -15.29 -6.59
N GLU A 192 -2.70 -14.99 -7.41
CA GLU A 192 -2.89 -15.66 -8.71
C GLU A 192 -1.91 -15.13 -9.76
N GLY A 193 -1.61 -13.83 -9.72
CA GLY A 193 -0.59 -13.20 -10.55
C GLY A 193 0.84 -13.58 -10.16
N GLU A 194 1.77 -13.41 -11.12
CA GLU A 194 3.21 -13.64 -10.88
C GLU A 194 3.71 -12.80 -9.71
N SER A 195 4.36 -13.43 -8.74
CA SER A 195 4.84 -12.75 -7.54
C SER A 195 6.13 -13.35 -6.98
N LEU A 196 6.83 -12.60 -6.12
CA LEU A 196 7.97 -13.15 -5.38
C LEU A 196 7.56 -14.29 -4.42
N MET A 197 6.26 -14.43 -4.12
CA MET A 197 5.77 -15.54 -3.30
C MET A 197 5.86 -16.88 -4.04
N ASP A 198 5.91 -16.88 -5.37
CA ASP A 198 6.00 -18.09 -6.19
C ASP A 198 7.37 -18.78 -6.05
N LEU A 199 8.37 -18.06 -5.54
CA LEU A 199 9.70 -18.59 -5.20
C LEU A 199 9.73 -19.25 -3.80
N MET A 200 8.64 -19.16 -3.04
CA MET A 200 8.56 -19.65 -1.66
C MET A 200 7.96 -21.07 -1.61
N PRO A 201 8.09 -21.78 -0.47
CA PRO A 201 7.44 -23.09 -0.31
C PRO A 201 5.92 -23.01 -0.54
N ALA A 202 5.30 -24.11 -0.95
CA ALA A 202 3.85 -24.15 -1.18
C ALA A 202 3.05 -23.76 0.08
N PRO A 203 1.87 -23.14 -0.07
CA PRO A 203 1.00 -22.82 1.05
C PRO A 203 0.69 -24.04 1.93
N PRO A 204 0.58 -23.86 3.27
CA PRO A 204 0.66 -22.60 4.01
C PRO A 204 2.09 -22.19 4.43
N TYR A 205 3.13 -22.89 3.94
CA TYR A 205 4.51 -22.69 4.38
C TYR A 205 5.22 -21.51 3.69
N HIS A 206 4.64 -20.91 2.65
CA HIS A 206 5.18 -19.72 1.96
C HIS A 206 5.46 -18.56 2.93
N MET A 207 4.67 -18.43 4.00
CA MET A 207 4.85 -17.40 5.03
C MET A 207 6.21 -17.48 5.75
N LEU A 208 6.86 -18.66 5.78
CA LEU A 208 8.22 -18.81 6.30
C LEU A 208 9.25 -18.02 5.48
N GLY A 209 8.97 -17.81 4.18
CA GLY A 209 9.79 -16.98 3.29
C GLY A 209 9.29 -15.54 3.18
N VAL A 210 7.96 -15.34 3.12
CA VAL A 210 7.34 -14.01 2.99
C VAL A 210 7.66 -13.12 4.19
N VAL A 211 7.61 -13.64 5.43
CA VAL A 211 7.87 -12.82 6.63
C VAL A 211 9.32 -12.28 6.65
N PRO A 212 10.37 -13.10 6.51
CA PRO A 212 11.74 -12.58 6.39
C PRO A 212 11.92 -11.62 5.22
N LEU A 213 11.35 -11.93 4.04
CA LEU A 213 11.43 -11.06 2.87
C LEU A 213 10.80 -9.69 3.16
N ALA A 214 9.62 -9.66 3.78
CA ALA A 214 8.96 -8.41 4.17
C ALA A 214 9.82 -7.58 5.13
N LEU A 215 10.48 -8.21 6.11
CA LEU A 215 11.40 -7.52 7.03
C LEU A 215 12.62 -6.95 6.30
N VAL A 216 13.17 -7.68 5.34
CA VAL A 216 14.28 -7.20 4.49
C VAL A 216 13.83 -6.01 3.66
N VAL A 217 12.66 -6.09 3.01
CA VAL A 217 12.09 -4.98 2.24
C VAL A 217 11.86 -3.76 3.13
N PHE A 218 11.25 -3.92 4.31
CA PHE A 218 11.04 -2.82 5.26
C PHE A 218 12.36 -2.20 5.71
N PHE A 219 13.41 -3.00 5.87
CA PHE A 219 14.73 -2.46 6.21
C PHE A 219 15.32 -1.68 5.04
N ILE A 220 15.21 -2.20 3.80
CA ILE A 220 15.68 -1.53 2.58
C ILE A 220 14.99 -0.17 2.41
N THR A 221 13.68 -0.07 2.64
CA THR A 221 12.97 1.22 2.54
C THR A 221 13.47 2.25 3.56
N TYR A 222 14.06 1.81 4.68
CA TYR A 222 14.68 2.69 5.67
C TYR A 222 16.13 3.09 5.34
N VAL A 223 16.85 2.32 4.52
CA VAL A 223 18.28 2.54 4.22
C VAL A 223 18.62 3.99 3.81
N PRO A 224 17.86 4.69 2.94
CA PRO A 224 18.16 6.07 2.59
C PRO A 224 18.23 7.02 3.80
N PHE A 225 17.35 6.82 4.80
CA PHE A 225 17.33 7.62 6.03
C PHE A 225 18.50 7.29 6.95
N LEU A 226 18.89 6.02 7.01
CA LEU A 226 20.06 5.58 7.78
C LEU A 226 21.35 6.22 7.23
N ILE A 227 21.52 6.24 5.91
CA ILE A 227 22.66 6.87 5.25
C ILE A 227 22.66 8.37 5.54
N TRP A 228 21.51 9.04 5.34
CA TRP A 228 21.36 10.47 5.61
C TRP A 228 21.76 10.84 7.06
N ASP A 229 21.27 10.10 8.05
CA ASP A 229 21.56 10.36 9.45
C ASP A 229 23.04 10.19 9.81
N LYS A 230 23.73 9.23 9.18
CA LYS A 230 25.17 9.05 9.36
C LYS A 230 25.95 10.19 8.72
N THR A 231 25.55 10.64 7.53
CA THR A 231 26.24 11.75 6.83
C THR A 231 26.09 13.10 7.52
N LYS A 232 25.01 13.35 8.26
CA LYS A 232 24.84 14.59 9.04
C LYS A 232 25.51 14.58 10.42
N LYS A 233 25.92 13.40 10.90
CA LYS A 233 26.64 13.23 12.17
C LYS A 233 28.17 13.19 11.98
N ALA A 234 28.64 13.03 10.75
CA ALA A 234 30.04 13.18 10.36
C ALA A 234 30.36 14.64 10.05
#